data_AF-A0AAU8ASG2-F1
#
_entry.id   AF-A0AAU8ASG2-F1
#
_cell.length_a   1.000
_cell.length_b   1.000
_cell.length_c   1.000
_cell.angle_alpha   90.00
_cell.angle_beta   90.00
_cell.angle_gamma   90.00
#
_symmetry.space_group_name_H-M   'P 1'
#
loop_
_entity.id
_entity.type
_entity.pdbx_description
1 polymer ?
#
loop_
_entity_poly.entity_id
_entity_poly.type
_entity_poly.pdbx_seq_one_letter_code
_entity_poly.pdbx_strand_id
1 'polypeptide(L)'
;MTRTTARKRQGGRPPSYTSRQVYGIVARLIGCGTPSGEIDAAMVKEELCSAFGISSTIRLESLQKHVDLALSDYDSDEAEALLRALPETVAASIDHFIEGAREAFALLVARQNARCQAEAQTVCEELCAEKRTAHWRISELEAEVDRLKTDRQVLTAERDRTLAEADKLREQIRLGEDELNRLRGANGVVQLLVSQLQKSGLENLLQASVETGSPGKPSAQSA
;
A
#
# COMPACT_ATOMS: atom_id res chain seq x y z
N MET A 1 15.05 6.69 41.15
CA MET A 1 14.60 5.36 40.68
C MET A 1 15.75 4.38 40.81
N THR A 2 15.73 3.54 41.83
CA THR A 2 16.75 2.54 42.12
C THR A 2 16.52 1.31 41.23
N ARG A 3 17.51 0.99 40.38
CA ARG A 3 17.53 -0.23 39.57
C ARG A 3 17.78 -1.43 40.49
N THR A 4 16.70 -2.07 40.91
CA THR A 4 16.73 -3.36 41.62
C THR A 4 17.01 -4.46 40.60
N THR A 5 18.27 -4.84 40.43
CA THR A 5 18.62 -6.05 39.66
C THR A 5 18.43 -7.28 40.56
N ALA A 6 17.55 -8.18 40.12
CA ALA A 6 17.19 -9.41 40.81
C ALA A 6 18.42 -10.33 40.96
N ARG A 7 18.84 -10.60 42.20
CA ARG A 7 19.87 -11.59 42.54
C ARG A 7 19.41 -13.00 42.15
N LYS A 8 20.01 -13.58 41.11
CA LYS A 8 19.95 -15.02 40.85
C LYS A 8 20.57 -15.76 42.04
N ARG A 9 19.79 -16.57 42.74
CA ARG A 9 20.27 -17.47 43.80
C ARG A 9 21.09 -18.58 43.16
N GLN A 10 22.42 -18.46 43.16
CA GLN A 10 23.30 -19.58 42.89
C GLN A 10 23.34 -20.48 44.13
N GLY A 11 22.71 -21.65 44.02
CA GLY A 11 22.78 -22.70 45.03
C GLY A 11 24.19 -23.28 45.08
N GLY A 12 24.96 -22.88 46.09
CA GLY A 12 26.28 -23.39 46.41
C GLY A 12 26.62 -23.03 47.85
N ARG A 13 27.53 -23.79 48.47
CA ARG A 13 28.06 -23.46 49.81
C ARG A 13 28.56 -22.01 49.78
N PRO A 14 28.18 -21.15 50.75
CA PRO A 14 28.63 -19.77 50.78
C PRO A 14 30.16 -19.69 50.68
N PRO A 15 30.71 -18.70 49.96
CA PRO A 15 32.15 -18.48 49.96
C PRO A 15 32.63 -18.33 51.41
N SER A 16 33.82 -18.86 51.69
CA SER A 16 34.44 -18.83 53.03
C SER A 16 34.91 -17.44 53.44
N TYR A 17 34.72 -16.44 52.58
CA TYR A 17 35.05 -15.05 52.76
C TYR A 17 33.81 -14.18 52.52
N THR A 18 33.75 -13.06 53.22
CA THR A 18 32.71 -12.04 53.06
C THR A 18 33.22 -10.90 52.19
N SER A 19 32.31 -10.19 51.50
CA SER A 19 32.68 -8.99 50.74
C SER A 19 33.43 -7.98 51.61
N ARG A 20 32.99 -7.77 52.86
CA ARG A 20 33.64 -6.84 53.80
C ARG A 20 35.11 -7.19 54.08
N GLN A 21 35.46 -8.47 54.11
CA GLN A 21 36.86 -8.90 54.29
C GLN A 21 37.70 -8.62 53.04
N VAL A 22 37.13 -8.82 51.85
CA VAL A 22 37.78 -8.47 50.58
C VAL A 22 38.03 -6.96 50.52
N TYR A 23 37.02 -6.12 50.77
CA TYR A 23 37.19 -4.67 50.82
C TYR A 23 38.23 -4.24 51.86
N GLY A 24 38.20 -4.85 53.06
CA GLY A 24 39.16 -4.53 54.12
C GLY A 24 40.61 -4.86 53.77
N ILE A 25 40.84 -5.89 52.96
CA ILE A 25 42.18 -6.23 52.46
C ILE A 25 42.58 -5.31 51.32
N VAL A 26 41.70 -5.08 50.35
CA VAL A 26 41.96 -4.15 49.24
C VAL A 26 42.31 -2.76 49.77
N ALA A 27 41.50 -2.23 50.71
CA ALA A 27 41.78 -0.94 51.36
C ALA A 27 43.12 -0.93 52.13
N ARG A 28 43.51 -2.05 52.73
CA ARG A 28 44.80 -2.17 53.42
C ARG A 28 45.96 -2.18 52.45
N LEU A 29 45.86 -2.94 51.36
CA LEU A 29 46.90 -3.02 50.31
C LEU A 29 47.13 -1.64 49.68
N ILE A 30 46.05 -0.91 49.39
CA ILE A 30 46.13 0.47 48.89
C ILE A 30 46.73 1.40 49.95
N GLY A 31 46.30 1.30 51.21
CA GLY A 31 46.86 2.09 52.32
C GLY A 31 48.34 1.82 52.60
N CYS A 32 48.85 0.64 52.21
CA CYS A 32 50.27 0.29 52.26
C CYS A 32 51.06 0.73 51.01
N GLY A 33 50.41 1.40 50.05
CA GLY A 33 51.04 1.94 48.85
C GLY A 33 51.01 1.03 47.62
N THR A 34 50.21 -0.04 47.63
CA THR A 34 50.04 -0.91 46.46
C THR A 34 49.12 -0.22 45.44
N PRO A 35 49.54 -0.03 44.18
CA PRO A 35 48.67 0.54 43.14
C PRO A 35 47.45 -0.35 42.90
N SER A 36 46.27 0.25 42.67
CA SER A 36 45.02 -0.48 42.42
C SER A 36 45.11 -1.46 41.24
N GLY A 37 45.90 -1.12 40.21
CA GLY A 37 46.15 -1.99 39.04
C GLY A 37 47.04 -3.21 39.30
N GLU A 38 47.72 -3.28 40.45
CA GLU A 38 48.58 -4.41 40.84
C GLU A 38 47.91 -5.37 41.83
N ILE A 39 46.72 -5.02 42.32
CA ILE A 39 45.97 -5.83 43.27
C ILE A 39 45.15 -6.88 42.51
N ASP A 40 45.59 -8.13 42.57
CA ASP A 40 44.89 -9.26 41.95
C ASP A 40 44.26 -10.22 42.99
N ALA A 41 43.45 -11.17 42.51
CA ALA A 41 42.84 -12.17 43.38
C ALA A 41 43.85 -13.08 44.07
N ALA A 42 45.07 -13.26 43.54
CA ALA A 42 46.08 -14.10 44.17
C ALA A 42 46.64 -13.42 45.42
N MET A 43 47.00 -12.13 45.30
CA MET A 43 47.47 -11.29 46.40
C MET A 43 46.39 -11.14 47.49
N VAL A 44 45.15 -10.86 47.10
CA VAL A 44 44.03 -10.75 48.05
C VAL A 44 43.75 -12.10 48.72
N LYS A 45 43.92 -13.22 48.01
CA LYS A 45 43.76 -14.56 48.57
C LYS A 45 44.83 -14.87 49.63
N GLU A 46 46.08 -14.53 49.37
CA GLU A 46 47.18 -14.71 50.34
C GLU A 46 46.90 -13.94 51.64
N GLU A 47 46.47 -12.69 51.51
CA GLU A 47 46.08 -11.84 52.64
C GLU A 47 44.82 -12.35 53.35
N LEU A 48 43.83 -12.88 52.64
CA LEU A 48 42.65 -13.50 53.25
C LEU A 48 43.02 -14.75 54.07
N CYS A 49 43.98 -15.54 53.58
CA CYS A 49 44.47 -16.72 54.29
C CYS A 49 45.29 -16.32 55.52
N SER A 50 46.17 -15.32 55.38
CA SER A 50 47.06 -14.84 56.44
C SER A 50 46.32 -14.07 57.54
N ALA A 51 45.51 -13.07 57.17
CA ALA A 51 44.88 -12.16 58.11
C ALA A 51 43.58 -12.69 58.73
N PHE A 52 42.86 -13.57 58.03
CA PHE A 52 41.55 -14.09 58.48
C PHE A 52 41.50 -15.61 58.65
N GLY A 53 42.60 -16.33 58.40
CA GLY A 53 42.65 -17.79 58.56
C GLY A 53 41.71 -18.55 57.63
N ILE A 54 41.35 -17.96 56.48
CA ILE A 54 40.40 -18.55 55.53
C ILE A 54 41.09 -19.64 54.70
N SER A 55 40.36 -20.69 54.33
CA SER A 55 40.89 -21.82 53.56
C SER A 55 41.60 -21.37 52.26
N SER A 56 42.77 -21.95 51.99
CA SER A 56 43.55 -21.74 50.76
C SER A 56 42.88 -22.32 49.50
N THR A 57 41.77 -23.05 49.64
CA THR A 57 41.02 -23.66 48.53
C THR A 57 40.04 -22.71 47.83
N ILE A 58 40.14 -21.39 48.06
CA ILE A 58 39.30 -20.38 47.37
C ILE A 58 39.55 -20.41 45.86
N ARG A 59 38.46 -20.38 45.08
CA ARG A 59 38.48 -20.23 43.62
C ARG A 59 38.83 -18.79 43.24
N LEU A 60 39.95 -18.61 42.54
CA LEU A 60 40.48 -17.29 42.15
C LEU A 60 39.48 -16.50 41.28
N GLU A 61 38.81 -17.14 40.32
CA GLU A 61 37.84 -16.47 39.44
C GLU A 61 36.65 -15.85 40.20
N SER A 62 36.20 -16.50 41.26
CA SER A 62 35.10 -16.00 42.10
C SER A 62 35.57 -14.89 43.02
N LEU A 63 36.83 -14.90 43.42
CA LEU A 63 37.43 -13.87 44.24
C LEU A 63 37.76 -12.62 43.41
N GLN A 64 38.26 -12.80 42.18
CA GLN A 64 38.59 -11.71 41.26
C GLN A 64 37.40 -10.79 41.04
N LYS A 65 36.19 -11.32 40.82
CA LYS A 65 34.97 -10.49 40.70
C LYS A 65 34.69 -9.61 41.93
N HIS A 66 35.04 -10.09 43.12
CA HIS A 66 34.87 -9.31 44.35
C HIS A 66 36.01 -8.30 44.56
N VAL A 67 37.21 -8.61 44.08
CA VAL A 67 38.35 -7.69 44.06
C VAL A 67 38.09 -6.56 43.06
N ASP A 68 37.69 -6.88 41.82
CA ASP A 68 37.36 -5.90 40.78
C ASP A 68 36.27 -4.93 41.24
N LEU A 69 35.22 -5.45 41.90
CA LEU A 69 34.16 -4.62 42.46
C LEU A 69 34.68 -3.71 43.58
N ALA A 70 35.53 -4.24 44.46
CA ALA A 70 36.10 -3.46 45.55
C ALA A 70 37.06 -2.37 45.06
N LEU A 71 37.85 -2.65 44.02
CA LEU A 71 38.73 -1.68 43.37
C LEU A 71 37.91 -0.60 42.64
N SER A 72 36.88 -1.00 41.89
CA SER A 72 35.99 -0.05 41.20
C SER A 72 35.27 0.90 42.17
N ASP A 73 34.81 0.38 43.32
CA ASP A 73 34.18 1.21 44.35
C ASP A 73 35.21 2.14 44.99
N TYR A 74 36.43 1.66 45.24
CA TYR A 74 37.50 2.48 45.80
C TYR A 74 37.92 3.61 44.85
N ASP A 75 38.12 3.32 43.58
CA ASP A 75 38.44 4.32 42.55
C ASP A 75 37.32 5.36 42.42
N SER A 76 36.06 4.93 42.54
CA SER A 76 34.91 5.83 42.54
C SER A 76 34.86 6.73 43.78
N ASP A 77 35.13 6.18 44.96
CA ASP A 77 35.16 6.93 46.22
C ASP A 77 36.34 7.92 46.23
N GLU A 78 37.50 7.53 45.70
CA GLU A 78 38.66 8.40 45.52
C GLU A 78 38.35 9.53 44.54
N ALA A 79 37.75 9.22 43.39
CA ALA A 79 37.34 10.24 42.42
C ALA A 79 36.34 11.23 43.05
N GLU A 80 35.35 10.75 43.81
CA GLU A 80 34.39 11.63 44.50
C GLU A 80 35.07 12.48 45.57
N ALA A 81 36.02 11.92 46.32
CA ALA A 81 36.79 12.66 47.32
C ALA A 81 37.66 13.74 46.68
N LEU A 82 38.32 13.45 45.56
CA LEU A 82 39.11 14.41 44.78
C LEU A 82 38.23 15.53 44.23
N LEU A 83 37.04 15.21 43.72
CA LEU A 83 36.08 16.20 43.26
C LEU A 83 35.58 17.10 44.41
N ARG A 84 35.30 16.54 45.59
CA ARG A 84 34.92 17.33 46.79
C ARG A 84 36.06 18.20 47.31
N ALA A 85 37.30 17.78 47.10
CA ALA A 85 38.48 18.54 47.53
C ALA A 85 38.79 19.73 46.61
N LEU A 86 38.11 19.86 45.46
CA LEU A 86 38.27 21.02 44.59
C LEU A 86 37.83 22.31 45.31
N PRO A 87 38.52 23.44 45.07
CA PRO A 87 38.06 24.74 45.56
C PRO A 87 36.66 25.06 45.04
N GLU A 88 35.82 25.66 45.90
CA GLU A 88 34.45 26.06 45.54
C GLU A 88 34.40 26.94 44.29
N THR A 89 35.41 27.79 44.09
CA THR A 89 35.52 28.66 42.91
C THR A 89 35.69 27.86 41.61
N VAL A 90 36.44 26.76 41.63
CA VAL A 90 36.65 25.89 40.48
C VAL A 90 35.39 25.06 40.20
N ALA A 91 34.79 24.48 41.24
CA ALA A 91 33.53 23.74 41.11
C ALA A 91 32.41 24.63 40.53
N ALA A 92 32.23 25.83 41.07
CA ALA A 92 31.25 26.79 40.55
C ALA A 92 31.53 27.22 39.10
N SER A 93 32.81 27.34 38.71
CA SER A 93 33.19 27.65 37.33
C SER A 93 32.84 26.51 36.36
N ILE A 94 33.03 25.26 36.79
CA ILE A 94 32.67 24.07 35.99
C ILE A 94 31.16 23.98 35.85
N ASP A 95 30.41 24.16 36.94
CA ASP A 95 28.94 24.14 36.91
C ASP A 95 28.38 25.23 36.00
N HIS A 96 28.93 26.45 36.06
CA HIS A 96 28.53 27.54 35.18
C HIS A 96 28.81 27.22 33.71
N PHE A 97 29.97 26.63 33.40
CA PHE A 97 30.29 26.18 32.05
C PHE A 97 29.33 25.09 31.55
N ILE A 98 29.03 24.09 32.39
CA ILE A 98 28.11 23.00 32.04
C ILE A 98 26.71 23.57 31.79
N GLU A 99 26.25 24.52 32.60
CA GLU A 99 24.95 25.15 32.40
C GLU A 99 24.90 25.96 31.10
N GLY A 100 25.94 26.73 30.78
CA GLY A 100 26.04 27.42 29.49
C GLY A 100 26.08 26.47 28.29
N ALA A 101 26.80 25.35 28.41
CA ALA A 101 26.83 24.30 27.38
C ALA A 101 25.46 23.63 27.20
N ARG A 102 24.76 23.35 28.31
CA ARG A 102 23.40 22.81 28.31
C ARG A 102 22.44 23.78 27.61
N GLU A 103 22.48 25.06 27.93
CA GLU A 103 21.63 26.07 27.31
C GLU A 103 21.89 26.19 25.81
N ALA A 104 23.16 26.26 25.40
CA ALA A 104 23.54 26.33 23.99
C ALA A 104 23.06 25.11 23.20
N PHE A 105 23.22 23.90 23.78
CA PHE A 105 22.74 22.67 23.15
C PHE A 105 21.21 22.63 23.08
N ALA A 106 20.53 23.02 24.16
CA ALA A 106 19.07 23.08 24.20
C ALA A 106 18.51 24.04 23.14
N LEU A 107 19.11 25.21 22.97
CA LEU A 107 18.74 26.17 21.93
C LEU A 107 18.95 25.63 20.53
N LEU A 108 20.05 24.91 20.28
CA LEU A 108 20.31 24.30 18.98
C LEU A 108 19.25 23.23 18.65
N VAL A 109 18.96 22.34 19.60
CA VAL A 109 17.92 21.31 19.44
C VAL A 109 16.54 21.94 19.27
N ALA A 110 16.20 22.97 20.05
CA ALA A 110 14.94 23.68 19.93
C ALA A 110 14.77 24.34 18.55
N ARG A 111 15.83 24.99 18.03
CA ARG A 111 15.83 25.58 16.68
C ARG A 111 15.66 24.53 15.59
N GLN A 112 16.36 23.38 15.71
CA GLN A 112 16.24 22.31 14.74
C GLN A 112 14.85 21.67 14.78
N ASN A 113 14.31 21.43 15.97
CA ASN A 113 12.95 20.91 16.14
C ASN A 113 11.91 21.86 15.53
N ALA A 114 12.02 23.17 15.78
CA ALA A 114 11.12 24.17 15.20
C ALA A 114 11.17 24.18 13.66
N ARG A 115 12.36 24.02 13.06
CA ARG A 115 12.52 23.90 11.60
C ARG A 115 11.86 22.63 11.06
N CYS A 116 12.15 21.48 11.67
CA CYS A 116 11.54 20.21 11.26
C CYS A 116 10.01 20.23 11.40
N GLN A 117 9.48 20.87 12.44
CA GLN A 117 8.03 21.05 12.62
C GLN A 117 7.43 21.92 11.53
N ALA A 118 8.09 23.04 11.17
CA ALA A 118 7.63 23.90 10.09
C ALA A 118 7.65 23.17 8.74
N GLU A 119 8.73 22.45 8.42
CA GLU A 119 8.84 21.63 7.21
C GLU A 119 7.75 20.54 7.16
N ALA A 120 7.55 19.83 8.27
CA ALA A 120 6.51 18.81 8.37
C ALA A 120 5.11 19.40 8.18
N GLN A 121 4.85 20.59 8.71
CA GLN A 121 3.58 21.29 8.54
C GLN A 121 3.35 21.67 7.08
N THR A 122 4.36 22.24 6.40
CA THR A 122 4.30 22.56 4.97
C THR A 122 4.00 21.33 4.13
N VAL A 123 4.72 20.22 4.35
CA VAL A 123 4.47 18.96 3.62
C VAL A 123 3.06 18.43 3.89
N CYS A 124 2.57 18.51 5.14
CA CYS A 124 1.19 18.11 5.46
C CYS A 124 0.16 18.96 4.71
N GLU A 125 0.38 20.27 4.61
CA GLU A 125 -0.51 21.19 3.91
C GLU A 125 -0.53 20.93 2.40
N GLU A 126 0.64 20.69 1.80
CA GLU A 126 0.79 20.30 0.39
C GLU A 126 0.04 18.99 0.11
N LEU A 127 0.27 17.94 0.91
CA LEU A 127 -0.43 16.67 0.77
C LEU A 127 -1.94 16.81 0.96
N CYS A 128 -2.41 17.68 1.86
CA CYS A 128 -3.82 17.96 2.01
C CYS A 128 -4.40 18.65 0.76
N ALA A 129 -3.68 19.58 0.15
CA ALA A 129 -4.09 20.23 -1.09
C ALA A 129 -4.13 19.24 -2.26
N GLU A 130 -3.09 18.43 -2.44
CA GLU A 130 -3.03 17.38 -3.46
C GLU A 130 -4.16 16.36 -3.29
N LYS A 131 -4.43 15.92 -2.06
CA LYS A 131 -5.56 15.03 -1.76
C LYS A 131 -6.89 15.63 -2.21
N ARG A 132 -7.15 16.91 -1.91
CA ARG A 132 -8.38 17.59 -2.33
C ARG A 132 -8.51 17.63 -3.85
N THR A 133 -7.42 17.99 -4.54
CA THR A 133 -7.38 18.01 -6.01
C THR A 133 -7.65 16.62 -6.60
N ALA A 134 -7.03 15.57 -6.04
CA ALA A 134 -7.25 14.21 -6.47
C ALA A 134 -8.71 13.77 -6.26
N HIS A 135 -9.32 14.08 -5.10
CA HIS A 135 -10.72 13.78 -4.85
C HIS A 135 -11.65 14.48 -5.85
N TRP A 136 -11.39 15.77 -6.12
CA TRP A 136 -12.18 16.51 -7.11
C TRP A 136 -12.07 15.87 -8.50
N ARG A 137 -10.85 15.49 -8.92
CA ARG A 137 -10.64 14.83 -10.21
C ARG A 137 -11.28 13.45 -10.29
N ILE A 138 -11.27 12.69 -9.20
CA ILE A 138 -11.96 11.40 -9.12
C ILE A 138 -13.47 11.60 -9.32
N SER A 139 -14.08 12.53 -8.58
CA SER A 139 -15.52 12.80 -8.71
C SER A 139 -15.91 13.28 -10.11
N GLU A 140 -15.05 14.09 -10.76
CA GLU A 140 -15.26 14.52 -12.15
C GLU A 140 -15.23 13.31 -13.11
N LEU A 141 -14.26 12.42 -12.95
CA LEU A 141 -14.15 11.21 -13.76
C LEU A 141 -15.30 10.23 -13.51
N GLU A 142 -15.76 10.08 -12.27
CA GLU A 142 -16.93 9.27 -11.92
C GLU A 142 -18.20 9.80 -12.61
N ALA A 143 -18.41 11.11 -12.60
CA ALA A 143 -19.54 11.73 -13.30
C ALA A 143 -19.47 11.51 -14.82
N GLU A 144 -18.29 11.63 -15.42
CA GLU A 144 -18.10 11.38 -16.86
C GLU A 144 -18.34 9.90 -17.20
N VAL A 145 -17.89 8.97 -16.36
CA VAL A 145 -18.16 7.54 -16.53
C VAL A 145 -19.65 7.26 -16.51
N ASP A 146 -20.41 7.86 -15.59
CA ASP A 146 -21.85 7.66 -15.49
C ASP A 146 -22.61 8.27 -16.68
N ARG A 147 -22.14 9.42 -17.18
CA ARG A 147 -22.63 10.00 -18.44
C ARG A 147 -22.40 9.04 -19.61
N LEU A 148 -21.17 8.56 -19.80
CA LEU A 148 -20.83 7.64 -20.89
C LEU A 148 -21.58 6.30 -20.79
N LYS A 149 -21.85 5.80 -19.58
CA LYS A 149 -22.71 4.62 -19.38
C LYS A 149 -24.13 4.89 -19.89
N THR A 150 -24.68 6.06 -19.61
CA THR A 150 -26.02 6.47 -20.06
C THR A 150 -26.05 6.58 -21.58
N ASP A 151 -25.07 7.28 -22.18
CA ASP A 151 -24.96 7.43 -23.64
C ASP A 151 -24.85 6.06 -24.33
N ARG A 152 -24.06 5.15 -23.76
CA ARG A 152 -23.95 3.77 -24.28
C ARG A 152 -25.29 3.03 -24.22
N GLN A 153 -26.08 3.20 -23.17
CA GLN A 153 -27.40 2.57 -23.07
C GLN A 153 -28.35 3.13 -24.15
N VAL A 154 -28.33 4.43 -24.39
CA VAL A 154 -29.11 5.07 -25.47
C VAL A 154 -28.73 4.50 -26.84
N LEU A 155 -27.43 4.49 -27.16
CA LEU A 155 -26.95 3.93 -28.43
C LEU A 155 -27.28 2.44 -28.59
N THR A 156 -27.26 1.67 -27.49
CA THR A 156 -27.65 0.26 -27.51
C THR A 156 -29.13 0.11 -27.83
N ALA A 157 -30.00 0.93 -27.23
CA ALA A 157 -31.42 0.93 -27.49
C ALA A 157 -31.75 1.36 -28.94
N GLU A 158 -31.05 2.36 -29.47
CA GLU A 158 -31.18 2.80 -30.86
C GLU A 158 -30.73 1.71 -31.85
N ARG A 159 -29.61 1.04 -31.56
CA ARG A 159 -29.16 -0.12 -32.34
C ARG A 159 -30.22 -1.22 -32.34
N ASP A 160 -30.77 -1.57 -31.18
CA ASP A 160 -31.76 -2.65 -31.09
C ASP A 160 -33.05 -2.32 -31.83
N ARG A 161 -33.47 -1.05 -31.77
CA ARG A 161 -34.60 -0.54 -32.54
C ARG A 161 -34.36 -0.64 -34.05
N THR A 162 -33.21 -0.15 -34.52
CA THR A 162 -32.87 -0.16 -35.95
C THR A 162 -32.71 -1.58 -36.49
N LEU A 163 -32.16 -2.51 -35.69
CA LEU A 163 -32.13 -3.93 -36.05
C LEU A 163 -33.54 -4.52 -36.18
N ALA A 164 -34.44 -4.24 -35.24
CA ALA A 164 -35.82 -4.70 -35.32
C ALA A 164 -36.58 -4.12 -36.53
N GLU A 165 -36.33 -2.85 -36.88
CA GLU A 165 -36.87 -2.22 -38.08
C GLU A 165 -36.31 -2.87 -39.36
N ALA A 166 -35.00 -3.15 -39.41
CA ALA A 166 -34.37 -3.84 -40.52
C ALA A 166 -34.92 -5.26 -40.72
N ASP A 167 -35.15 -6.01 -39.64
CA ASP A 167 -35.73 -7.36 -39.71
C ASP A 167 -37.18 -7.33 -40.21
N LYS A 168 -37.97 -6.33 -39.81
CA LYS A 168 -39.32 -6.13 -40.37
C LYS A 168 -39.28 -5.84 -41.86
N LEU A 169 -38.36 -4.99 -42.33
CA LEU A 169 -38.21 -4.69 -43.74
C LEU A 169 -37.75 -5.92 -44.54
N ARG A 170 -36.82 -6.72 -44.01
CA ARG A 170 -36.39 -7.99 -44.62
C ARG A 170 -37.57 -8.95 -44.78
N GLU A 171 -38.42 -9.07 -43.76
CA GLU A 171 -39.61 -9.91 -43.82
C GLU A 171 -40.62 -9.39 -44.87
N GLN A 172 -40.85 -8.08 -44.94
CA GLN A 172 -41.70 -7.48 -45.97
C GLN A 172 -41.16 -7.71 -47.38
N ILE A 173 -39.85 -7.60 -47.58
CA ILE A 173 -39.20 -7.91 -48.86
C ILE A 173 -39.42 -9.38 -49.21
N ARG A 174 -39.21 -10.31 -48.27
CA ARG A 174 -39.46 -11.74 -48.49
C ARG A 174 -40.90 -12.02 -48.92
N LEU A 175 -41.88 -11.47 -48.19
CA LEU A 175 -43.30 -11.63 -48.54
C LEU A 175 -43.62 -11.02 -49.93
N GLY A 176 -43.02 -9.88 -50.25
CA GLY A 176 -43.16 -9.26 -51.57
C GLY A 176 -42.56 -10.10 -52.69
N GLU A 177 -41.39 -10.70 -52.46
CA GLU A 177 -40.75 -11.64 -53.39
C GLU A 177 -41.62 -12.90 -53.61
N ASP A 178 -42.18 -13.45 -52.54
CA ASP A 178 -43.09 -14.60 -52.60
C ASP A 178 -44.35 -14.28 -53.42
N GLU A 179 -44.98 -13.12 -53.22
CA GLU A 179 -46.16 -12.72 -54.00
C GLU A 179 -45.80 -12.41 -55.46
N LEU A 180 -44.66 -11.78 -55.73
CA LEU A 180 -44.17 -11.58 -57.10
C LEU A 180 -43.96 -12.91 -57.82
N ASN A 181 -43.38 -13.90 -57.13
CA ASN A 181 -43.20 -15.25 -57.67
C ASN A 181 -44.56 -15.92 -57.95
N ARG A 182 -45.55 -15.76 -57.05
CA ARG A 182 -46.92 -16.25 -57.25
C ARG A 182 -47.58 -15.64 -58.49
N LEU A 183 -47.53 -14.31 -58.61
CA LEU A 183 -48.10 -13.57 -59.74
C LEU A 183 -47.39 -13.92 -61.06
N ARG A 184 -46.07 -14.11 -61.03
CA ARG A 184 -45.31 -14.57 -62.20
C ARG A 184 -45.74 -15.96 -62.65
N GLY A 185 -45.92 -16.88 -61.71
CA GLY A 185 -46.47 -18.22 -61.98
C GLY A 185 -47.85 -18.15 -62.61
N ALA A 186 -48.76 -17.35 -62.05
CA ALA A 186 -50.11 -17.15 -62.58
C ALA A 186 -50.09 -16.54 -63.99
N ASN A 187 -49.24 -15.54 -64.24
CA ASN A 187 -49.06 -14.95 -65.56
C ASN A 187 -48.52 -15.96 -66.58
N GLY A 188 -47.59 -16.84 -66.17
CA GLY A 188 -47.12 -17.94 -67.02
C GLY A 188 -48.25 -18.89 -67.46
N VAL A 189 -49.19 -19.19 -66.56
CA VAL A 189 -50.38 -20.00 -66.87
C VAL A 189 -51.31 -19.25 -67.84
N VAL A 190 -51.55 -17.96 -67.61
CA VAL A 190 -52.35 -17.12 -68.51
C VAL A 190 -51.71 -17.05 -69.90
N GLN A 191 -50.40 -16.87 -70.00
CA GLN A 191 -49.68 -16.87 -71.27
C GLN A 191 -49.76 -18.23 -71.98
N LEU A 192 -49.69 -19.34 -71.25
CA LEU A 192 -49.89 -20.69 -71.80
C LEU A 192 -51.30 -20.85 -72.36
N LEU A 193 -52.33 -20.41 -71.63
CA LEU A 193 -53.73 -20.43 -72.07
C LEU A 193 -53.96 -19.56 -73.31
N VAL A 194 -53.44 -18.33 -73.33
CA VAL A 194 -53.50 -17.45 -74.51
C VAL A 194 -52.80 -18.09 -75.70
N SER A 195 -51.62 -18.66 -75.51
CA SER A 195 -50.88 -19.36 -76.56
C SER A 195 -51.61 -20.60 -77.06
N GLN A 196 -52.30 -21.34 -76.18
CA GLN A 196 -53.13 -22.48 -76.54
C GLN A 196 -54.38 -22.06 -77.31
N LEU A 197 -55.04 -20.96 -76.92
CA LEU A 197 -56.18 -20.40 -77.65
C LEU A 197 -55.79 -19.92 -79.05
N GLN A 198 -54.60 -19.33 -79.20
CA GLN A 198 -54.04 -18.97 -80.49
C GLN A 198 -53.72 -20.22 -81.33
N LYS A 199 -53.14 -21.27 -80.72
CA LYS A 199 -52.81 -22.54 -81.41
C LYS A 199 -54.02 -23.41 -81.71
N SER A 200 -55.10 -23.35 -80.93
CA SER A 200 -56.34 -24.12 -81.12
C SER A 200 -57.22 -23.57 -82.25
N GLY A 201 -56.68 -22.70 -83.11
CA GLY A 201 -57.28 -22.40 -84.39
C GLY A 201 -58.48 -21.46 -84.31
N LEU A 202 -58.32 -20.32 -83.64
CA LEU A 202 -59.17 -19.14 -83.90
C LEU A 202 -58.67 -18.31 -85.11
N GLU A 203 -57.65 -18.78 -85.84
CA GLU A 203 -57.34 -18.26 -87.17
C GLU A 203 -58.32 -18.82 -88.23
N ASN A 204 -58.90 -20.01 -88.03
CA ASN A 204 -59.85 -20.59 -88.98
C ASN A 204 -61.32 -20.20 -88.74
N LEU A 205 -61.69 -19.72 -87.55
CA LEU A 205 -63.07 -19.29 -87.27
C LEU A 205 -63.36 -17.82 -87.59
N LEU A 206 -62.34 -16.95 -87.58
CA LEU A 206 -62.50 -15.55 -87.98
C LEU A 206 -62.40 -15.35 -89.50
N GLN A 207 -61.71 -16.24 -90.24
CA GLN A 207 -61.71 -16.19 -91.71
C GLN A 207 -63.00 -16.78 -92.30
N ALA A 208 -63.58 -17.83 -91.69
CA ALA A 208 -64.87 -18.39 -92.12
C ALA A 208 -66.08 -17.50 -91.77
N SER A 209 -65.95 -16.56 -90.82
CA SER A 209 -67.03 -15.63 -90.45
C SER A 209 -66.99 -14.28 -91.20
N VAL A 210 -65.96 -14.04 -92.02
CA VAL A 210 -65.83 -12.82 -92.85
C VAL A 210 -66.24 -13.05 -94.31
N GLU A 211 -66.35 -14.30 -94.78
CA GLU A 211 -66.71 -14.61 -96.18
C GLU A 211 -68.21 -14.95 -96.43
N THR A 212 -69.07 -14.96 -95.40
CA THR A 212 -70.52 -15.09 -95.59
C THR A 212 -71.28 -13.91 -94.98
N GLY A 213 -71.17 -12.72 -95.57
CA GLY A 213 -71.91 -11.56 -95.08
C GLY A 213 -71.62 -10.19 -95.68
N SER A 214 -71.32 -10.09 -96.98
CA SER A 214 -71.42 -8.83 -97.75
C SER A 214 -71.78 -9.24 -99.19
N PRO A 215 -72.74 -8.59 -99.90
CA PRO A 215 -72.89 -7.14 -100.04
C PRO A 215 -74.38 -6.69 -99.87
N GLY A 216 -74.75 -5.42 -99.81
CA GLY A 216 -74.02 -4.22 -100.17
C GLY A 216 -74.79 -2.97 -99.73
N LYS A 217 -74.01 -1.91 -99.55
CA LYS A 217 -74.37 -0.50 -99.80
C LYS A 217 -75.26 -0.36 -101.07
N PRO A 218 -76.07 0.70 -101.23
CA PRO A 218 -75.64 2.05 -100.88
C PRO A 218 -76.73 3.06 -100.47
N SER A 219 -76.24 4.23 -100.03
CA SER A 219 -76.87 5.55 -100.19
C SER A 219 -78.15 5.81 -99.38
N ALA A 220 -78.47 6.99 -98.91
CA ALA A 220 -77.83 8.30 -98.76
C ALA A 220 -78.92 9.16 -98.06
N GLN A 221 -78.54 10.37 -97.64
CA GLN A 221 -79.42 11.51 -97.33
C GLN A 221 -80.14 11.44 -95.97
N SER A 222 -79.73 12.24 -94.99
CA SER A 222 -79.92 13.71 -94.85
C SER A 222 -81.12 13.98 -93.94
N ALA A 223 -80.82 14.38 -92.70
CA ALA A 223 -81.29 15.60 -92.03
C ALA A 223 -80.71 15.64 -90.61
#